data_AF-Q9EVJ3-F1
#
_entry.id   AF-Q9EVJ3-F1
#
_cell.length_a   1.000
_cell.length_b   1.000
_cell.length_c   1.000
_cell.angle_alpha   90.00
_cell.angle_beta   90.00
_cell.angle_gamma   90.00
#
_symmetry.space_group_name_H-M   'P 1'
#
loop_
_entity.id
_entity.type
_entity.pdbx_description
1 polymer ?
#
loop_
_entity_poly.entity_id
_entity_poly.type
_entity_poly.pdbx_seq_one_letter_code
_entity_poly.pdbx_strand_id
1 'polypeptide(L)'
;KLLNDRRFEEWFALLAEDIHYFMPIRTTRIMRDSRLEYSGSREYAHFDDDATMMKGRLRKITSDVSWSENPASRTRHLVSNVMIVGAEAEGEYEISSAFIVYRNRLERQLDIFAGERRDTLRRNTSEAGFEIVNRTILIDQSTILANNLSFFF
;
A
#
# COMPACT_ATOMS: atom_id res chain seq x y z
N LYS A 1 -10.35 -4.72 5.69
CA LYS A 1 -11.33 -5.83 5.48
C LYS A 1 -11.41 -6.24 4.01
N LEU A 2 -11.76 -5.32 3.11
CA LEU A 2 -11.91 -5.57 1.67
C LEU A 2 -10.73 -6.34 1.03
N LEU A 3 -9.49 -5.89 1.26
CA LEU A 3 -8.29 -6.58 0.76
C LEU A 3 -8.16 -8.04 1.25
N ASN A 4 -8.41 -8.29 2.54
CA ASN A 4 -8.31 -9.64 3.12
C ASN A 4 -9.37 -10.59 2.55
N ASP A 5 -10.54 -10.03 2.21
CA ASP A 5 -11.70 -10.76 1.69
C ASP A 5 -11.69 -10.79 0.14
N ARG A 6 -10.62 -10.27 -0.50
CA ARG A 6 -10.44 -10.20 -1.98
C ARG A 6 -11.53 -9.40 -2.71
N ARG A 7 -12.17 -8.47 -2.02
CA ARG A 7 -13.12 -7.50 -2.61
C ARG A 7 -12.34 -6.37 -3.27
N PHE A 8 -11.58 -6.69 -4.31
CA PHE A 8 -10.62 -5.76 -4.92
C PHE A 8 -11.31 -4.60 -5.60
N GLU A 9 -12.34 -4.83 -6.41
CA GLU A 9 -13.07 -3.74 -7.10
C GLU A 9 -13.56 -2.67 -6.12
N GLU A 10 -14.10 -3.09 -4.99
CA GLU A 10 -14.57 -2.19 -3.94
C GLU A 10 -13.44 -1.49 -3.21
N TRP A 11 -12.29 -2.14 -3.03
CA TRP A 11 -11.12 -1.48 -2.47
C TRP A 11 -10.53 -0.44 -3.44
N PHE A 12 -10.51 -0.73 -4.74
CA PHE A 12 -10.06 0.22 -5.76
C PHE A 12 -11.02 1.40 -5.91
N ALA A 13 -12.32 1.22 -5.63
CA ALA A 13 -13.29 2.31 -5.56
C ALA A 13 -13.05 3.28 -4.38
N LEU A 14 -12.16 2.93 -3.43
CA LEU A 14 -11.72 3.85 -2.37
C LEU A 14 -10.55 4.73 -2.79
N LEU A 15 -9.95 4.51 -3.97
CA LEU A 15 -8.86 5.32 -4.47
C LEU A 15 -9.43 6.52 -5.23
N ALA A 16 -8.94 7.72 -4.93
CA ALA A 16 -9.31 8.92 -5.65
C ALA A 16 -8.78 8.85 -7.10
N GLU A 17 -9.37 9.63 -8.01
CA GLU A 17 -8.90 9.69 -9.40
C GLU A 17 -7.49 10.29 -9.51
N ASP A 18 -7.12 11.15 -8.56
CA ASP A 18 -5.80 11.77 -8.39
C ASP A 18 -4.87 10.97 -7.47
N ILE A 19 -5.15 9.67 -7.23
CA ILE A 19 -4.31 8.83 -6.36
C ILE A 19 -2.84 8.82 -6.78
N HIS A 20 -1.95 9.06 -5.81
CA HIS A 20 -0.55 8.65 -5.87
C HIS A 20 -0.29 7.54 -4.86
N TYR A 21 0.02 6.33 -5.35
CA TYR A 21 0.30 5.16 -4.53
C TYR A 21 1.79 4.83 -4.61
N PHE A 22 2.52 5.11 -3.54
CA PHE A 22 3.98 5.13 -3.54
C PHE A 22 4.58 4.25 -2.44
N MET A 23 5.62 3.50 -2.78
CA MET A 23 6.40 2.68 -1.85
C MET A 23 7.88 2.79 -2.27
N PRO A 24 8.67 3.69 -1.65
CA PRO A 24 10.06 3.91 -2.02
C PRO A 24 10.93 2.69 -1.72
N ILE A 25 12.05 2.58 -2.43
CA ILE A 25 13.14 1.67 -2.05
C ILE A 25 13.82 2.24 -0.80
N ARG A 26 14.11 1.37 0.16
CA ARG A 26 14.82 1.72 1.39
C ARG A 26 16.22 1.11 1.38
N THR A 27 17.22 1.88 1.79
CA THR A 27 18.64 1.47 1.79
C THR A 27 19.28 1.68 3.15
N THR A 28 20.16 0.76 3.55
CA THR A 28 20.90 0.91 4.80
C THR A 28 21.99 1.98 4.64
N ARG A 29 21.91 3.04 5.45
CA ARG A 29 22.86 4.16 5.47
C ARG A 29 23.44 4.36 6.86
N ILE A 30 24.63 4.93 6.93
CA ILE A 30 25.20 5.44 8.19
C ILE A 30 24.49 6.74 8.61
N MET A 31 24.50 7.07 9.90
CA MET A 31 23.70 8.19 10.45
C MET A 31 23.88 9.53 9.72
N ARG A 32 25.10 9.88 9.30
CA ARG A 32 25.35 11.14 8.57
C ARG A 32 24.64 11.21 7.21
N ASP A 33 24.33 10.04 6.63
CA ASP A 33 23.73 9.88 5.30
C ASP A 33 22.28 9.36 5.39
N SER A 34 21.65 9.42 6.57
CA SER A 34 20.28 8.93 6.80
C SER A 34 19.23 9.59 5.90
N ARG A 35 19.49 10.81 5.43
CA ARG A 35 18.64 11.51 4.44
C ARG A 35 18.55 10.80 3.09
N LEU A 36 19.49 9.89 2.80
CA LEU A 36 19.56 9.09 1.58
C LEU A 36 19.02 7.66 1.79
N GLU A 37 18.31 7.42 2.90
CA GLU A 37 17.72 6.11 3.22
C GLU A 37 16.64 5.72 2.23
N TYR A 38 15.80 6.67 1.80
CA TYR A 38 14.68 6.44 0.88
C TYR A 38 14.98 6.95 -0.53
N SER A 39 14.50 6.23 -1.54
CA SER A 39 14.48 6.71 -2.92
C SER A 39 13.55 7.92 -3.06
N GLY A 40 13.95 8.88 -3.89
CA GLY A 40 13.14 10.06 -4.21
C GLY A 40 11.97 9.76 -5.17
N SER A 41 11.10 10.75 -5.37
CA SER A 41 9.91 10.66 -6.24
C SER A 41 10.19 10.62 -7.74
N ARG A 42 11.46 10.65 -8.15
CA ARG A 42 11.90 10.50 -9.56
C ARG A 42 12.93 9.38 -9.72
N GLU A 43 13.02 8.51 -8.73
CA GLU A 43 13.93 7.37 -8.70
C GLU A 43 13.11 6.07 -8.73
N TYR A 44 13.79 4.93 -8.85
CA TYR A 44 13.10 3.64 -8.80
C TYR A 44 12.44 3.41 -7.44
N ALA A 45 11.24 2.82 -7.48
CA ALA A 45 10.43 2.49 -6.31
C ALA A 45 9.86 1.07 -6.43
N HIS A 46 9.35 0.52 -5.32
CA HIS A 46 8.60 -0.74 -5.34
C HIS A 46 7.20 -0.55 -5.95
N PHE A 47 6.55 0.57 -5.61
CA PHE A 47 5.33 1.07 -6.23
C PHE A 47 5.49 2.57 -6.43
N ASP A 48 5.05 3.05 -7.59
CA ASP A 48 4.96 4.47 -7.93
C ASP A 48 3.88 4.56 -9.01
N ASP A 49 2.63 4.50 -8.53
CA ASP A 49 1.47 4.23 -9.37
C ASP A 49 0.46 5.37 -9.28
N ASP A 50 -0.01 5.80 -10.45
CA ASP A 50 -1.19 6.65 -10.60
C ASP A 50 -2.48 5.79 -10.73
N ALA A 51 -3.63 6.45 -10.83
CA ALA A 51 -4.93 5.79 -11.00
C ALA A 51 -4.98 4.85 -12.23
N THR A 52 -4.29 5.19 -13.33
CA THR A 52 -4.28 4.39 -14.56
C THR A 52 -3.48 3.11 -14.38
N MET A 53 -2.30 3.21 -13.76
CA MET A 53 -1.47 2.07 -13.41
C MET A 53 -2.18 1.15 -12.41
N MET A 54 -2.80 1.74 -11.39
CA MET A 54 -3.62 1.03 -10.41
C MET A 54 -4.77 0.26 -11.08
N LYS A 55 -5.50 0.86 -12.03
CA LYS A 55 -6.52 0.15 -12.85
C LYS A 55 -5.93 -1.04 -13.63
N GLY A 56 -4.68 -0.94 -14.10
CA GLY A 56 -3.94 -2.07 -14.68
C GLY A 56 -3.73 -3.21 -13.69
N ARG A 57 -3.32 -2.88 -12.46
CA ARG A 57 -3.13 -3.86 -11.38
C ARG A 57 -4.43 -4.53 -10.94
N LEU A 58 -5.54 -3.78 -10.89
CA LEU A 58 -6.87 -4.34 -10.64
C LEU A 58 -7.22 -5.41 -11.69
N ARG A 59 -7.11 -5.06 -12.98
CA ARG A 59 -7.39 -6.01 -14.08
C ARG A 59 -6.53 -7.27 -13.99
N LYS A 60 -5.26 -7.12 -13.59
CA LYS A 60 -4.37 -8.27 -13.36
C LYS A 60 -4.84 -9.11 -12.18
N ILE A 61 -5.07 -8.52 -11.00
CA ILE A 61 -5.33 -9.30 -9.77
C ILE A 61 -6.68 -10.02 -9.79
N THR A 62 -7.66 -9.52 -10.56
CA THR A 62 -8.97 -10.17 -10.76
C THR A 62 -9.01 -11.17 -11.90
N SER A 63 -7.92 -11.31 -12.67
CA SER A 63 -7.85 -12.24 -13.79
C SER A 63 -7.49 -13.66 -13.36
N ASP A 64 -8.16 -14.66 -13.92
CA ASP A 64 -7.88 -16.08 -13.67
C ASP A 64 -6.51 -16.54 -14.16
N VAL A 65 -5.85 -15.77 -15.04
CA VAL A 65 -4.48 -16.04 -15.51
C VAL A 65 -3.41 -15.27 -14.73
N SER A 66 -3.77 -14.70 -13.58
CA SER A 66 -2.83 -14.09 -12.65
C SER A 66 -2.14 -15.15 -11.79
N TRP A 67 -1.15 -15.85 -12.33
CA TRP A 67 -0.47 -16.97 -11.64
C TRP A 67 0.12 -16.59 -10.28
N SER A 68 0.49 -15.32 -10.08
CA SER A 68 0.96 -14.81 -8.79
C SER A 68 -0.14 -14.59 -7.76
N GLU A 69 -1.42 -14.67 -8.10
CA GLU A 69 -2.55 -14.60 -7.15
C GLU A 69 -3.68 -15.59 -7.50
N ASN A 70 -3.38 -16.61 -8.33
CA ASN A 70 -4.24 -17.75 -8.58
C ASN A 70 -3.42 -19.05 -8.47
N PRO A 71 -3.51 -19.81 -7.36
CA PRO A 71 -4.41 -19.62 -6.23
C PRO A 71 -4.02 -18.41 -5.36
N ALA A 72 -5.03 -17.72 -4.83
CA ALA A 72 -4.86 -16.45 -4.13
C ALA A 72 -4.23 -16.57 -2.75
N SER A 73 -3.49 -15.54 -2.38
CA SER A 73 -2.92 -15.37 -1.04
C SER A 73 -4.01 -15.30 0.04
N ARG A 74 -3.65 -15.73 1.25
CA ARG A 74 -4.42 -15.52 2.48
C ARG A 74 -3.74 -14.38 3.23
N THR A 75 -4.37 -13.20 3.23
CA THR A 75 -3.78 -11.98 3.81
C THR A 75 -4.53 -11.53 5.06
N ARG A 76 -3.81 -10.88 5.97
CA ARG A 76 -4.39 -10.17 7.12
C ARG A 76 -3.64 -8.85 7.31
N HIS A 77 -4.35 -7.75 7.07
CA HIS A 77 -3.90 -6.41 7.39
C HIS A 77 -4.34 -6.04 8.80
N LEU A 78 -3.39 -5.95 9.73
CA LEU A 78 -3.59 -5.32 11.03
C LEU A 78 -3.17 -3.86 10.90
N VAL A 79 -4.05 -2.95 11.29
CA VAL A 79 -3.79 -1.51 11.30
C VAL A 79 -3.93 -1.03 12.73
N SER A 80 -2.94 -0.29 13.21
CA SER A 80 -2.88 0.27 14.56
C SER A 80 -2.20 1.63 14.54
N ASN A 81 -2.07 2.26 15.71
CA ASN A 81 -1.33 3.51 15.90
C ASN A 81 -1.81 4.61 14.95
N VAL A 82 -3.12 4.66 14.70
CA VAL A 82 -3.72 5.63 13.79
C VAL A 82 -3.63 7.01 14.42
N MET A 83 -2.92 7.91 13.76
CA MET A 83 -2.75 9.30 14.16
C MET A 83 -3.17 10.20 13.01
N ILE A 84 -4.05 11.15 13.28
CA ILE A 84 -4.33 12.26 12.36
C ILE A 84 -3.26 13.31 12.65
N VAL A 85 -2.37 13.54 11.70
CA VAL A 85 -1.17 14.40 11.89
C VAL A 85 -1.36 15.81 11.34
N GLY A 86 -2.34 16.01 10.46
CA GLY A 86 -2.60 17.30 9.83
C GLY A 86 -3.81 17.29 8.90
N ALA A 87 -3.98 18.41 8.20
CA ALA A 87 -4.97 18.61 7.15
C ALA A 87 -4.38 19.62 6.15
N GLU A 88 -4.23 19.23 4.89
CA GLU A 88 -3.74 20.14 3.83
C GLU A 88 -4.84 21.10 3.35
N ALA A 89 -6.10 20.63 3.37
CA ALA A 89 -7.28 21.38 2.95
C ALA A 89 -8.52 21.00 3.77
N GLU A 90 -9.59 21.77 3.65
CA GLU A 90 -10.87 21.45 4.29
C GLU A 90 -11.41 20.12 3.74
N GLY A 91 -11.65 19.16 4.63
CA GLY A 91 -12.11 17.81 4.27
C GLY A 91 -11.00 16.83 3.91
N GLU A 92 -9.74 17.26 3.90
CA GLU A 92 -8.56 16.38 3.75
C GLU A 92 -7.84 16.16 5.08
N TYR A 93 -7.33 14.96 5.29
CA TYR A 93 -6.67 14.55 6.52
C TYR A 93 -5.39 13.79 6.21
N GLU A 94 -4.29 14.23 6.80
CA GLU A 94 -3.06 13.46 6.80
C GLU A 94 -3.09 12.47 7.96
N ILE A 95 -2.86 11.20 7.65
CA ILE A 95 -2.95 10.10 8.61
C ILE A 95 -1.65 9.30 8.56
N SER A 96 -1.04 9.10 9.72
CA SER A 96 -0.01 8.09 9.92
C SER A 96 -0.63 6.86 10.59
N SER A 97 -0.31 5.67 10.11
CA SER A 97 -0.72 4.42 10.73
C SER A 97 0.36 3.36 10.62
N ALA A 98 0.51 2.56 11.67
CA ALA A 98 1.35 1.37 11.63
C ALA A 98 0.55 0.19 11.04
N PHE A 99 1.23 -0.69 10.30
CA PHE A 99 0.63 -1.91 9.81
C PHE A 99 1.49 -3.14 10.06
N ILE A 100 0.81 -4.28 10.18
CA ILE A 100 1.38 -5.60 9.91
C ILE A 100 0.52 -6.26 8.84
N VAL A 101 1.14 -6.67 7.73
CA VAL A 101 0.51 -7.55 6.74
C VAL A 101 1.09 -8.93 6.87
N TYR A 102 0.25 -9.86 7.32
CA TYR A 102 0.53 -11.29 7.27
C TYR A 102 0.06 -11.84 5.93
N ARG A 103 0.92 -12.56 5.22
CA ARG A 103 0.58 -13.28 3.99
C ARG A 103 0.97 -14.74 4.10
N ASN A 104 0.03 -15.64 3.88
CA ASN A 104 0.30 -17.06 3.72
C ASN A 104 -0.24 -17.56 2.37
N ARG A 105 0.53 -18.41 1.67
CA ARG A 105 0.17 -18.90 0.34
C ARG A 105 0.64 -20.33 0.09
N LEU A 106 -0.04 -20.99 -0.84
CA LEU A 106 0.20 -22.38 -1.25
C LEU A 106 0.20 -23.29 -0.02
N GLU A 107 1.17 -24.19 0.08
CA GLU A 107 1.28 -25.15 1.17
C GLU A 107 1.83 -24.50 2.45
N ARG A 108 2.97 -23.79 2.36
CA ARG A 108 3.73 -23.35 3.55
C ARG A 108 4.38 -21.97 3.43
N GLN A 109 4.19 -21.26 2.31
CA GLN A 109 4.81 -19.95 2.14
C GLN A 109 4.22 -18.97 3.15
N LEU A 110 5.07 -18.27 3.89
CA LEU A 110 4.71 -17.26 4.87
C LEU A 110 5.62 -16.05 4.72
N ASP A 111 5.00 -14.87 4.59
CA ASP A 111 5.68 -13.59 4.54
C ASP A 111 4.96 -12.64 5.52
N ILE A 112 5.75 -11.88 6.29
CA ILE A 112 5.23 -10.87 7.22
C ILE A 112 5.90 -9.56 6.88
N PHE A 113 5.07 -8.54 6.70
CA PHE A 113 5.48 -7.18 6.39
C PHE A 113 5.03 -6.27 7.51
N ALA A 114 5.90 -5.34 7.90
CA ALA A 114 5.59 -4.29 8.86
C ALA A 114 6.07 -2.95 8.30
N GLY A 115 5.42 -1.87 8.71
CA GLY A 115 5.79 -0.53 8.29
C GLY A 115 4.79 0.53 8.71
N GLU A 116 4.97 1.72 8.14
CA GLU A 116 4.10 2.87 8.28
C GLU A 116 3.39 3.16 6.95
N ARG A 117 2.12 3.57 7.02
CA ARG A 117 1.43 4.24 5.91
C ARG A 117 1.20 5.68 6.28
N ARG A 118 1.54 6.57 5.35
CA ARG A 118 1.19 7.99 5.38
C ARG A 118 0.19 8.24 4.28
N ASP A 119 -1.05 8.45 4.68
CA ASP A 119 -2.18 8.60 3.78
C ASP A 119 -2.69 10.04 3.82
N THR A 120 -3.08 10.56 2.67
CA THR A 120 -3.98 11.73 2.58
C THR A 120 -5.37 11.21 2.25
N LEU A 121 -6.30 11.36 3.19
CA LEU A 121 -7.70 10.96 3.01
C LEU A 121 -8.57 12.18 2.76
N ARG A 122 -9.39 12.14 1.72
CA ARG A 122 -10.38 13.18 1.40
C ARG A 122 -11.77 12.67 1.72
N ARG A 123 -12.60 13.49 2.39
CA ARG A 123 -14.01 13.16 2.63
C ARG A 123 -14.72 13.00 1.30
N ASN A 124 -15.52 11.95 1.20
CA ASN A 124 -16.35 11.64 0.04
C ASN A 124 -17.77 11.29 0.51
N THR A 125 -18.77 11.49 -0.34
CA THR A 125 -20.17 11.13 -0.11
C THR A 125 -20.47 9.64 -0.29
N SER A 126 -19.47 8.83 -0.67
CA SER A 126 -19.58 7.37 -0.74
C SER A 126 -19.91 6.73 0.61
N GLU A 127 -20.38 5.48 0.61
CA GLU A 127 -20.69 4.74 1.85
C GLU A 127 -19.46 4.60 2.77
N ALA A 128 -18.25 4.54 2.20
CA ALA A 128 -17.01 4.51 2.96
C ALA A 128 -16.68 5.86 3.64
N GLY A 129 -17.28 6.96 3.18
CA GLY A 129 -17.12 8.32 3.70
C GLY A 129 -15.81 9.01 3.35
N PHE A 130 -14.86 8.28 2.76
CA PHE A 130 -13.53 8.77 2.41
C PHE A 130 -13.00 8.09 1.15
N GLU A 131 -12.12 8.80 0.46
CA GLU A 131 -11.24 8.28 -0.59
C GLU A 131 -9.77 8.53 -0.22
N ILE A 132 -8.88 7.73 -0.79
CA ILE A 132 -7.42 7.82 -0.60
C ILE A 132 -6.85 8.60 -1.78
N VAL A 133 -6.30 9.78 -1.50
CA VAL A 133 -5.70 10.68 -2.50
C VAL A 133 -4.19 10.44 -2.60
N ASN A 134 -3.55 10.12 -1.49
CA ASN A 134 -2.14 9.77 -1.48
C ASN A 134 -1.93 8.63 -0.49
N ARG A 135 -1.06 7.68 -0.83
CA ARG A 135 -0.57 6.66 0.09
C ARG A 135 0.92 6.46 -0.12
N THR A 136 1.70 6.80 0.89
CA THR A 136 3.11 6.47 0.98
C THR A 136 3.34 5.34 1.98
N ILE A 137 3.89 4.22 1.51
CA ILE A 137 4.17 3.03 2.32
C ILE A 137 5.66 2.99 2.65
N LEU A 138 5.99 3.13 3.93
CA LEU A 138 7.34 3.00 4.44
C LEU A 138 7.52 1.59 5.00
N ILE A 139 8.10 0.70 4.21
CA ILE A 139 8.35 -0.68 4.62
C ILE A 139 9.58 -0.78 5.52
N ASP A 140 9.54 -1.65 6.52
CA ASP A 140 10.67 -1.95 7.40
C ASP A 140 11.60 -3.03 6.81
N GLN A 141 11.91 -2.91 5.53
CA GLN A 141 12.83 -3.78 4.80
C GLN A 141 13.66 -2.97 3.81
N SER A 142 14.97 -3.24 3.77
CA SER A 142 15.84 -2.74 2.68
C SER A 142 15.81 -3.69 1.50
N THR A 143 16.31 -4.91 1.69
CA THR A 143 16.07 -6.03 0.78
C THR A 143 14.70 -6.62 1.07
N ILE A 144 13.83 -6.69 0.06
CA ILE A 144 12.54 -7.37 0.19
C ILE A 144 12.78 -8.86 0.38
N LEU A 145 12.28 -9.39 1.50
CA LEU A 145 12.49 -10.78 1.91
C LEU A 145 11.44 -11.74 1.33
N ALA A 146 10.38 -11.20 0.74
CA ALA A 146 9.36 -11.97 0.04
C ALA A 146 9.73 -12.17 -1.44
N ASN A 147 9.23 -13.25 -2.03
CA ASN A 147 9.45 -13.53 -3.46
C ASN A 147 8.77 -12.52 -4.42
N ASN A 148 7.77 -11.77 -3.95
CA ASN A 148 7.08 -10.73 -4.71
C ASN A 148 6.26 -9.82 -3.77
N LEU A 149 5.75 -8.73 -4.35
CA LEU A 149 4.76 -7.82 -3.75
C LEU A 149 3.45 -7.89 -4.56
N SER A 150 2.80 -9.04 -4.55
CA SER A 150 1.62 -9.34 -5.38
C SER A 150 0.28 -8.82 -4.83
N PHE A 151 0.29 -8.09 -3.72
CA PHE A 151 -0.87 -7.58 -2.99
C PHE A 151 -0.65 -6.09 -2.60
N PHE A 152 -1.68 -5.45 -2.05
CA PHE A 152 -1.67 -4.02 -1.68
C PHE A 152 -1.57 -3.84 -0.17
N PHE A 153 -1.11 -2.66 0.28
CA PHE A 153 -0.87 -2.29 1.68
C PHE A 153 -1.84 -1.21 2.17
#